data_AF-A0A958D9Z2-F1
#
_entry.id   AF-A0A958D9Z2-F1
#
_cell.length_a   1.000
_cell.length_b   1.000
_cell.length_c   1.000
_cell.angle_alpha   90.00
_cell.angle_beta   90.00
_cell.angle_gamma   90.00
#
_symmetry.space_group_name_H-M   'P 1'
#
loop_
_entity.id
_entity.type
_entity.pdbx_description
1 polymer ?
#
loop_
_entity_poly.entity_id
_entity_poly.type
_entity_poly.pdbx_seq_one_letter_code
_entity_poly.pdbx_strand_id
1 'polypeptide(L)'
;MTSQIESILRVLFDEDEALPTPDCAPCQDQLTAYIDAQLAGADAAAAFPDVSAHLAGCATCSRVHDELAALLALEQSDQLAAPPVPAAFDFSYLAAPAVQQDPPARPAVRPWRIDAVGRLIVQFSAELLRSLQGPALQPSYLKSDMPRALTWKVEGEVDDLTVRVNAEASRRDPQTVDVEVEVEVPSRGGWPNLAGSIVALSVEENEFGQEETDAFGKALFEGVPADVLPGLMITVTPISSDG
;
A
#
# COMPACT_ATOMS: atom_id res chain seq x y z
N MET A 1 14.93 -28.44 -44.88
CA MET A 1 15.61 -27.98 -43.65
C MET A 1 14.64 -27.72 -42.50
N THR A 2 13.37 -27.41 -42.74
CA THR A 2 12.32 -27.21 -41.71
C THR A 2 11.96 -28.48 -40.91
N SER A 3 11.95 -29.64 -41.56
CA SER A 3 11.58 -30.92 -40.92
C SER A 3 12.59 -31.40 -39.86
N GLN A 4 13.86 -30.99 -39.95
CA GLN A 4 14.89 -31.40 -39.01
C GLN A 4 14.84 -30.56 -37.72
N ILE A 5 14.47 -29.27 -37.85
CA ILE A 5 14.27 -28.38 -36.70
C ILE A 5 13.03 -28.79 -35.92
N GLU A 6 11.94 -29.15 -36.61
CA GLU A 6 10.70 -29.62 -35.96
C GLU A 6 10.92 -30.93 -35.18
N SER A 7 11.72 -31.85 -35.72
CA SER A 7 12.08 -33.09 -35.03
C SER A 7 12.98 -32.87 -33.81
N ILE A 8 13.88 -31.87 -33.85
CA ILE A 8 14.76 -31.51 -32.72
C ILE A 8 13.97 -30.79 -31.63
N LEU A 9 13.08 -29.87 -32.00
CA LEU A 9 12.20 -29.20 -31.04
C LEU A 9 11.29 -30.21 -30.34
N ARG A 10 10.73 -31.17 -31.08
CA ARG A 10 9.88 -32.18 -30.49
C ARG A 10 10.62 -33.06 -29.49
N VAL A 11 11.86 -33.49 -29.78
CA VAL A 11 12.67 -34.24 -28.81
C VAL A 11 13.04 -33.40 -27.58
N LEU A 12 13.28 -32.10 -27.74
CA LEU A 12 13.55 -31.19 -26.61
C LEU A 12 12.32 -30.91 -25.73
N PHE A 13 11.10 -31.15 -26.25
CA PHE A 13 9.84 -30.79 -25.58
C PHE A 13 8.89 -31.97 -25.30
N ASP A 14 9.13 -33.18 -25.81
CA ASP A 14 8.29 -34.39 -25.61
C ASP A 14 8.95 -35.47 -24.69
N GLU A 15 10.05 -35.19 -23.99
CA GLU A 15 10.55 -36.08 -22.94
C GLU A 15 9.96 -35.74 -21.57
N ASP A 16 8.66 -35.95 -21.42
CA ASP A 16 8.05 -36.29 -20.12
C ASP A 16 6.80 -37.14 -20.41
N GLU A 17 7.03 -38.42 -20.73
CA GLU A 17 6.01 -39.45 -20.48
C GLU A 17 5.64 -39.35 -19.00
N ALA A 18 4.51 -38.70 -18.73
CA ALA A 18 3.98 -38.38 -17.41
C ALA A 18 3.77 -39.65 -16.57
N LEU A 19 4.83 -40.12 -15.93
CA LEU A 19 4.71 -40.70 -14.60
C LEU A 19 3.99 -39.66 -13.75
N PRO A 20 3.03 -40.05 -12.88
CA PRO A 20 2.41 -39.11 -11.97
C PRO A 20 3.51 -38.52 -11.09
N THR A 21 3.98 -37.32 -11.43
CA THR A 21 4.95 -36.59 -10.63
C THR A 21 4.24 -36.34 -9.30
N PRO A 22 4.75 -36.89 -8.18
CA PRO A 22 4.16 -36.60 -6.88
C PRO A 22 4.17 -35.09 -6.71
N ASP A 23 3.06 -34.51 -6.24
CA ASP A 23 3.00 -33.08 -5.98
C ASP A 23 4.08 -32.72 -4.95
N CYS A 24 5.10 -32.01 -5.42
CA CYS A 24 6.28 -31.68 -4.64
C CYS A 24 6.11 -30.36 -3.87
N ALA A 25 5.14 -29.52 -4.24
CA ALA A 25 5.00 -28.18 -3.69
C ALA A 25 4.85 -28.18 -2.14
N PRO A 26 3.99 -29.02 -1.54
CA PRO A 26 3.87 -29.07 -0.08
C PRO A 26 5.17 -29.45 0.63
N CYS A 27 5.96 -30.34 0.03
CA CYS A 27 7.28 -30.73 0.55
C CYS A 27 8.28 -29.57 0.43
N GLN A 28 8.30 -28.87 -0.71
CA GLN A 28 9.24 -27.77 -0.96
C GLN A 28 8.99 -26.58 -0.04
N ASP A 29 7.73 -26.24 0.24
CA ASP A 29 7.37 -25.14 1.15
C ASP A 29 7.86 -25.35 2.59
N GLN A 30 7.98 -26.61 3.02
CA GLN A 30 8.38 -26.99 4.38
C GLN A 30 9.84 -27.47 4.49
N LEU A 31 10.54 -27.63 3.36
CA LEU A 31 11.85 -28.29 3.30
C LEU A 31 12.91 -27.55 4.12
N THR A 32 12.93 -26.22 4.08
CA THR A 32 13.88 -25.42 4.87
C THR A 32 13.66 -25.61 6.37
N ALA A 33 12.41 -25.54 6.85
CA ALA A 33 12.09 -25.74 8.26
C ALA A 33 12.41 -27.16 8.75
N TYR A 34 12.23 -28.16 7.89
CA TYR A 34 12.63 -29.53 8.16
C TYR A 34 14.16 -29.66 8.33
N ILE A 35 14.95 -29.06 7.42
CA ILE A 35 16.41 -29.09 7.49
C ILE A 35 16.92 -28.32 8.72
N ASP A 36 16.33 -27.16 9.03
CA ASP A 36 16.69 -26.39 10.24
C ASP A 36 16.49 -27.23 11.51
N ALA A 37 15.38 -27.98 11.59
CA ALA A 37 15.13 -28.89 12.70
C ALA A 37 16.17 -30.03 12.75
N GLN A 38 16.59 -30.58 11.61
CA GLN A 38 17.65 -31.59 11.57
C GLN A 38 19.00 -31.03 12.03
N LEU A 39 19.38 -29.84 11.55
CA LEU A 39 20.64 -29.19 11.91
C LEU A 39 20.67 -28.76 13.38
N ALA A 40 19.51 -28.40 13.95
CA ALA A 40 19.36 -28.15 15.39
C ALA A 40 19.40 -29.42 16.25
N GLY A 41 19.50 -30.62 15.65
CA GLY A 41 19.49 -31.90 16.35
C GLY A 41 18.13 -32.34 16.89
N ALA A 42 17.04 -31.73 16.40
CA ALA A 42 15.68 -32.13 16.74
C ALA A 42 15.21 -33.32 15.88
N ASP A 43 14.17 -34.01 16.33
CA ASP A 43 13.54 -35.08 15.55
C ASP A 43 12.64 -34.49 14.45
N ALA A 44 13.27 -34.06 13.37
CA ALA A 44 12.60 -33.45 12.22
C ALA A 44 11.59 -34.41 11.56
N ALA A 45 11.84 -35.73 11.57
CA ALA A 45 10.94 -36.72 11.00
C ALA A 45 9.64 -36.83 11.81
N ALA A 46 9.71 -36.71 13.14
CA ALA A 46 8.53 -36.65 13.99
C ALA A 46 7.75 -35.33 13.83
N ALA A 47 8.45 -34.22 13.64
CA ALA A 47 7.84 -32.90 13.48
C ALA A 47 7.21 -32.68 12.08
N PHE A 48 7.78 -33.27 11.04
CA PHE A 48 7.33 -33.14 9.65
C PHE A 48 7.23 -34.52 8.96
N PRO A 49 6.28 -35.36 9.39
CA PRO A 49 6.15 -36.73 8.88
C PRO A 49 5.87 -36.77 7.37
N ASP A 50 5.11 -35.81 6.85
CA ASP A 50 4.75 -35.74 5.43
C ASP A 50 5.96 -35.41 4.54
N VAL A 51 6.81 -34.48 4.98
CA VAL A 51 8.08 -34.16 4.30
C VAL A 51 9.01 -35.37 4.32
N SER A 52 9.18 -36.01 5.48
CA SER A 52 10.02 -37.21 5.61
C SER A 52 9.54 -38.35 4.72
N ALA A 53 8.23 -38.57 4.62
CA ALA A 53 7.65 -39.60 3.75
C ALA A 53 7.85 -39.26 2.28
N HIS A 54 7.70 -37.99 1.89
CA HIS A 54 7.90 -37.54 0.51
C HIS A 54 9.36 -37.67 0.08
N LEU A 55 10.32 -37.27 0.93
CA LEU A 55 11.76 -37.41 0.64
C LEU A 55 12.16 -38.88 0.41
N ALA A 56 11.52 -39.83 1.10
CA ALA A 56 11.75 -41.26 0.87
C ALA A 56 11.19 -41.76 -0.48
N GLY A 57 10.19 -41.09 -1.04
CA GLY A 57 9.52 -41.48 -2.29
C GLY A 57 9.92 -40.67 -3.52
N CYS A 58 10.54 -39.50 -3.35
CA CYS A 58 10.85 -38.57 -4.44
C CYS A 58 12.35 -38.27 -4.50
N ALA A 59 13.04 -38.87 -5.48
CA ALA A 59 14.47 -38.69 -5.69
C ALA A 59 14.86 -37.22 -5.97
N THR A 60 13.99 -36.46 -6.64
CA THR A 60 14.20 -35.04 -6.92
C THR A 60 14.25 -34.23 -5.62
N CYS A 61 13.25 -34.39 -4.74
CA CYS A 61 13.21 -33.69 -3.46
C CYS A 61 14.33 -34.16 -2.52
N SER A 62 14.68 -35.45 -2.53
CA SER A 62 15.85 -35.95 -1.76
C SER A 62 17.15 -35.28 -2.19
N ARG A 63 17.37 -35.07 -3.49
CA ARG A 63 18.57 -34.37 -3.98
C ARG A 63 18.59 -32.90 -3.57
N VAL A 64 17.46 -32.20 -3.70
CA VAL A 64 17.33 -30.80 -3.28
C VAL A 64 17.56 -30.67 -1.77
N HIS A 65 17.03 -31.61 -0.98
CA HIS A 65 17.28 -31.70 0.45
C HIS A 65 18.78 -31.80 0.76
N ASP A 66 19.49 -32.74 0.12
CA ASP A 66 20.91 -32.98 0.40
C ASP A 66 21.78 -31.76 0.03
N GLU A 67 21.50 -31.14 -1.13
CA GLU A 67 22.18 -29.93 -1.59
C GLU A 67 21.94 -28.75 -0.63
N LEU A 68 20.69 -28.53 -0.22
CA LEU A 68 20.33 -27.43 0.68
C LEU A 68 20.87 -27.64 2.10
N ALA A 69 20.79 -28.87 2.63
CA ALA A 69 21.33 -29.22 3.94
C ALA A 69 22.86 -29.04 3.98
N ALA A 70 23.57 -29.39 2.91
CA ALA A 70 25.00 -29.14 2.80
C ALA A 70 25.32 -27.63 2.82
N LEU A 71 24.55 -26.81 2.10
CA LEU A 71 24.75 -25.35 2.08
C LEU A 71 24.46 -24.71 3.45
N LEU A 72 23.37 -25.08 4.11
CA LEU A 72 23.02 -24.55 5.43
C LEU A 72 24.01 -25.00 6.51
N ALA A 73 24.54 -26.23 6.42
CA ALA A 73 25.61 -26.67 7.32
C ALA A 73 26.91 -25.86 7.15
N LEU A 74 27.26 -25.50 5.90
CA LEU A 74 28.38 -24.59 5.63
C LEU A 74 28.12 -23.17 6.15
N GLU A 75 26.88 -22.68 6.06
CA GLU A 75 26.49 -21.39 6.63
C GLU A 75 26.63 -21.36 8.15
N GLN A 76 26.06 -22.35 8.85
CA GLN A 76 26.11 -22.42 10.32
C GLN A 76 27.54 -22.59 10.86
N SER A 77 28.43 -23.17 10.07
CA SER A 77 29.85 -23.34 10.42
C SER A 77 30.74 -22.20 9.92
N ASP A 78 30.17 -21.16 9.31
CA ASP A 78 30.86 -20.01 8.73
C ASP A 78 31.94 -20.41 7.70
N GLN A 79 31.70 -21.50 6.97
CA GLN A 79 32.58 -22.07 5.93
C GLN A 79 32.12 -21.72 4.51
N LEU A 80 31.02 -20.99 4.35
CA LEU A 80 30.62 -20.47 3.06
C LEU A 80 31.70 -19.51 2.54
N ALA A 81 32.18 -19.77 1.32
CA ALA A 81 33.17 -18.92 0.69
C ALA A 81 32.59 -17.52 0.49
N ALA A 82 33.19 -16.53 1.14
CA ALA A 82 32.85 -15.14 0.87
C ALA A 82 33.17 -14.80 -0.59
N PRO A 83 32.25 -14.13 -1.31
CA PRO A 83 32.54 -13.68 -2.66
C PRO A 83 33.75 -12.72 -2.65
N PRO A 84 34.70 -12.85 -3.59
CA PRO A 84 35.93 -12.05 -3.59
C PRO A 84 35.67 -10.56 -3.77
N VAL A 85 34.53 -10.20 -4.37
CA VAL A 85 34.05 -8.82 -4.54
C VAL A 85 32.55 -8.81 -4.25
N PRO A 86 32.09 -8.08 -3.22
CA PRO A 86 30.66 -7.85 -3.01
C PRO A 86 30.07 -7.14 -4.23
N ALA A 87 28.90 -7.57 -4.69
CA ALA A 87 28.22 -6.86 -5.77
C ALA A 87 27.90 -5.43 -5.33
N ALA A 88 28.43 -4.44 -6.05
CA ALA A 88 28.03 -3.05 -5.91
C ALA A 88 26.76 -2.84 -6.74
N PHE A 89 25.62 -2.71 -6.08
CA PHE A 89 24.38 -2.33 -6.74
C PHE A 89 24.26 -0.81 -6.74
N ASP A 90 24.05 -0.22 -7.92
CA ASP A 90 23.73 1.20 -8.04
C ASP A 90 22.24 1.40 -7.80
N PHE A 91 21.87 1.91 -6.63
CA PHE A 91 20.50 2.29 -6.30
C PHE A 91 20.21 3.78 -6.60
N SER A 92 21.03 4.45 -7.42
CA SER A 92 20.85 5.87 -7.78
C SER A 92 19.48 6.17 -8.39
N TYR A 93 18.87 5.20 -9.06
CA TYR A 93 17.51 5.32 -9.60
C TYR A 93 16.40 5.26 -8.53
N LEU A 94 16.68 4.72 -7.34
CA LEU A 94 15.80 4.78 -6.17
C LEU A 94 16.02 6.04 -5.35
N ALA A 95 17.15 6.74 -5.58
CA ALA A 95 17.31 8.05 -5.00
C ALA A 95 16.18 8.90 -5.57
N ALA A 96 15.21 9.24 -4.70
CA ALA A 96 14.27 10.31 -5.00
C ALA A 96 15.10 11.47 -5.56
N PRO A 97 14.67 12.11 -6.67
CA PRO A 97 15.39 13.25 -7.21
C PRO A 97 15.67 14.14 -6.02
N ALA A 98 16.96 14.39 -5.76
CA ALA A 98 17.39 15.20 -4.63
C ALA A 98 16.45 16.40 -4.61
N VAL A 99 15.59 16.46 -3.59
CA VAL A 99 14.77 17.65 -3.36
C VAL A 99 15.85 18.72 -3.28
N GLN A 100 15.98 19.51 -4.35
CA GLN A 100 16.88 20.65 -4.37
C GLN A 100 16.57 21.33 -3.06
N GLN A 101 17.56 21.40 -2.16
CA GLN A 101 17.35 21.91 -0.82
C GLN A 101 16.65 23.25 -0.99
N ASP A 102 15.35 23.25 -0.75
CA ASP A 102 14.55 24.45 -0.91
C ASP A 102 15.15 25.47 0.06
N PRO A 103 15.14 26.77 -0.31
CA PRO A 103 15.49 27.84 0.62
C PRO A 103 14.77 27.61 1.96
N PRO A 104 15.37 28.02 3.10
CA PRO A 104 14.95 27.63 4.44
C PRO A 104 13.43 27.61 4.55
N ALA A 105 12.91 26.42 4.86
CA ALA A 105 11.49 26.10 4.89
C ALA A 105 10.68 27.31 5.33
N ARG A 106 9.89 27.87 4.40
CA ARG A 106 8.75 28.70 4.80
C ARG A 106 7.98 27.87 5.83
N PRO A 107 7.57 28.46 6.97
CA PRO A 107 6.83 27.73 7.98
C PRO A 107 5.67 27.02 7.27
N ALA A 108 5.61 25.70 7.44
CA ALA A 108 4.52 24.89 6.90
C ALA A 108 3.23 25.54 7.41
N VAL A 109 2.50 26.20 6.50
CA VAL A 109 1.19 26.73 6.80
C VAL A 109 0.37 25.50 7.13
N ARG A 110 0.03 25.31 8.42
CA ARG A 110 -0.92 24.27 8.79
C ARG A 110 -2.18 24.59 8.01
N PRO A 111 -2.61 23.72 7.07
CA PRO A 111 -3.78 23.99 6.25
C PRO A 111 -5.07 23.85 7.06
N TRP A 112 -4.97 23.70 8.38
CA TRP A 112 -6.07 23.56 9.28
C TRP A 112 -5.85 24.35 10.57
N ARG A 113 -6.95 24.78 11.18
CA ARG A 113 -6.98 25.46 12.48
C ARG A 113 -8.26 25.11 13.23
N ILE A 114 -8.25 25.26 14.54
CA ILE A 114 -9.46 25.21 15.36
C ILE A 114 -9.87 26.64 15.67
N ASP A 115 -11.14 26.98 15.52
CA ASP A 115 -11.63 28.29 15.92
C ASP A 115 -11.91 28.38 17.43
N ALA A 116 -12.32 29.55 17.92
CA ALA A 116 -12.61 29.77 19.34
C ALA A 116 -13.81 28.93 19.87
N VAL A 117 -14.55 28.26 18.98
CA VAL A 117 -15.74 27.45 19.28
C VAL A 117 -15.44 25.95 19.13
N GLY A 118 -14.19 25.57 18.85
CA GLY A 118 -13.79 24.17 18.71
C GLY A 118 -14.06 23.57 17.33
N ARG A 119 -14.39 24.38 16.31
CA ARG A 119 -14.62 23.90 14.94
C ARG A 119 -13.30 23.73 14.22
N LEU A 120 -13.12 22.58 13.57
CA LEU A 120 -11.97 22.35 12.69
C LEU A 120 -12.25 23.02 11.35
N ILE A 121 -11.37 23.94 10.96
CA ILE A 121 -11.40 24.62 9.66
C ILE A 121 -10.20 24.14 8.87
N VAL A 122 -10.44 23.54 7.71
CA VAL A 122 -9.42 23.13 6.74
C VAL A 122 -9.50 24.04 5.52
N GLN A 123 -8.41 24.69 5.14
CA GLN A 123 -8.30 25.56 3.98
C GLN A 123 -7.36 24.96 2.94
N PHE A 124 -7.91 24.61 1.78
CA PHE A 124 -7.15 24.14 0.63
C PHE A 124 -6.52 25.33 -0.10
N SER A 125 -5.26 25.16 -0.49
CA SER A 125 -4.54 26.12 -1.33
C SER A 125 -3.99 25.41 -2.57
N ALA A 126 -3.71 26.18 -3.62
CA ALA A 126 -3.04 25.64 -4.81
C ALA A 126 -1.65 25.05 -4.50
N GLU A 127 -1.00 25.49 -3.42
CA GLU A 127 0.28 24.92 -2.95
C GLU A 127 0.08 23.57 -2.26
N LEU A 128 -0.93 23.46 -1.40
CA LEU A 128 -1.29 22.20 -0.73
C LEU A 128 -1.75 21.15 -1.73
N LEU A 129 -2.61 21.52 -2.68
CA LEU A 129 -3.07 20.59 -3.71
C LEU A 129 -1.91 20.07 -4.55
N ARG A 130 -0.93 20.92 -4.89
CA ARG A 130 0.28 20.51 -5.60
C ARG A 130 1.19 19.60 -4.77
N SER A 131 1.25 19.75 -3.45
CA SER A 131 2.05 18.84 -2.62
C SER A 131 1.39 17.48 -2.42
N LEU A 132 0.05 17.42 -2.47
CA LEU A 132 -0.74 16.19 -2.37
C LEU A 132 -0.88 15.45 -3.70
N GLN A 133 -0.88 16.19 -4.81
CA GLN A 133 -0.70 15.63 -6.14
C GLN A 133 0.74 15.16 -6.27
N GLY A 134 1.01 13.92 -5.84
CA GLY A 134 2.31 13.28 -6.01
C GLY A 134 2.85 13.42 -7.45
N PRO A 135 4.17 13.31 -7.66
CA PRO A 135 4.76 13.53 -8.97
C PRO A 135 4.00 12.73 -10.02
N ALA A 136 3.61 13.41 -11.10
CA ALA A 136 2.90 12.78 -12.21
C ALA A 136 3.69 11.55 -12.65
N LEU A 137 3.24 10.37 -12.22
CA LEU A 137 3.81 9.11 -12.69
C LEU A 137 3.55 9.10 -14.18
N GLN A 138 4.61 9.26 -14.99
CA GLN A 138 4.48 9.20 -16.44
C GLN A 138 3.92 7.83 -16.81
N PRO A 139 2.67 7.73 -17.28
CA PRO A 139 2.14 6.48 -17.78
C PRO A 139 2.48 6.42 -19.26
N SER A 140 3.15 5.37 -19.71
CA SER A 140 3.40 5.14 -21.13
C SER A 140 2.11 4.99 -21.95
N TYR A 141 0.94 4.82 -21.32
CA TYR A 141 -0.36 4.69 -21.99
C TYR A 141 -1.56 5.17 -21.14
N LEU A 142 -1.68 6.45 -20.77
CA LEU A 142 -2.98 7.00 -20.34
C LEU A 142 -3.17 8.45 -20.84
N LYS A 143 -4.13 8.63 -21.74
CA LYS A 143 -4.68 9.94 -22.12
C LYS A 143 -5.75 10.31 -21.09
N SER A 144 -5.38 11.03 -20.05
CA SER A 144 -6.32 11.87 -19.30
C SER A 144 -5.56 12.78 -18.34
N ASP A 145 -5.62 14.09 -18.57
CA ASP A 145 -5.20 15.18 -17.66
C ASP A 145 -6.16 15.34 -16.45
N MET A 146 -6.83 14.26 -16.02
CA MET A 146 -7.77 14.35 -14.91
C MET A 146 -7.02 14.40 -13.57
N PRO A 147 -7.44 15.26 -12.62
CA PRO A 147 -6.92 15.21 -11.28
C PRO A 147 -7.19 13.81 -10.70
N ARG A 148 -6.11 13.11 -10.37
CA ARG A 148 -6.17 11.87 -9.59
C ARG A 148 -6.89 12.13 -8.27
N ALA A 149 -7.57 11.10 -7.76
CA ALA A 149 -8.14 11.09 -6.43
C ALA A 149 -7.16 11.71 -5.41
N LEU A 150 -7.58 12.79 -4.77
CA LEU A 150 -6.79 13.50 -3.78
C LEU A 150 -7.28 13.05 -2.40
N THR A 151 -6.48 12.25 -1.73
CA THR A 151 -6.71 11.87 -0.35
C THR A 151 -5.84 12.73 0.55
N TRP A 152 -6.49 13.40 1.50
CA TRP A 152 -5.83 14.16 2.54
C TRP A 152 -6.32 13.72 3.92
N LYS A 153 -5.42 13.70 4.88
CA LYS A 153 -5.70 13.30 6.25
C LYS A 153 -5.09 14.28 7.22
N VAL A 154 -5.90 14.77 8.17
CA VAL A 154 -5.38 15.39 9.39
C VAL A 154 -4.98 14.28 10.35
N GLU A 155 -3.70 14.16 10.62
CA GLU A 155 -3.19 13.40 11.77
C GLU A 155 -2.43 14.36 12.69
N GLY A 156 -2.88 14.50 13.93
CA GLY A 156 -2.11 15.15 14.98
C GLY A 156 -2.90 16.11 15.86
N GLU A 157 -2.78 15.89 17.18
CA GLU A 157 -3.01 16.83 18.30
C GLU A 157 -4.26 17.73 18.25
N VAL A 158 -5.30 17.32 17.53
CA VAL A 158 -6.66 17.83 17.68
C VAL A 158 -7.35 16.89 18.66
N ASP A 159 -7.79 17.43 19.80
CA ASP A 159 -8.50 16.72 20.88
C ASP A 159 -9.49 15.67 20.34
N ASP A 160 -9.01 14.43 20.22
CA ASP A 160 -9.81 13.27 19.84
C ASP A 160 -10.58 13.40 18.50
N LEU A 161 -10.03 14.12 17.51
CA LEU A 161 -10.68 14.30 16.20
C LEU A 161 -9.73 13.96 15.05
N THR A 162 -10.12 12.98 14.23
CA THR A 162 -9.44 12.63 12.97
C THR A 162 -10.35 12.96 11.80
N VAL A 163 -9.87 13.75 10.83
CA VAL A 163 -10.63 14.09 9.62
C VAL A 163 -9.87 13.67 8.38
N ARG A 164 -10.55 12.96 7.49
CA ARG A 164 -10.07 12.60 6.14
C ARG A 164 -10.93 13.30 5.11
N VAL A 165 -10.29 13.82 4.08
CA VAL A 165 -10.96 14.45 2.94
C VAL A 165 -10.48 13.73 1.69
N ASN A 166 -11.42 13.12 0.98
CA ASN A 166 -11.19 12.49 -0.32
C ASN A 166 -11.91 13.34 -1.37
N ALA A 167 -11.19 13.79 -2.39
CA ALA A 167 -11.79 14.44 -3.55
C ALA A 167 -11.48 13.59 -4.79
N GLU A 168 -12.51 13.05 -5.42
CA GLU A 168 -12.39 12.24 -6.63
C GLU A 168 -13.07 12.92 -7.81
N ALA A 169 -12.51 12.79 -9.01
CA ALA A 169 -13.16 13.31 -10.21
C ALA A 169 -14.49 12.58 -10.45
N SER A 170 -15.57 13.35 -10.63
CA SER A 170 -16.89 12.76 -10.81
C SER A 170 -16.94 11.95 -12.10
N ARG A 171 -17.58 10.78 -12.05
CA ARG A 171 -17.76 9.93 -13.24
C ARG A 171 -18.73 10.53 -14.25
N ARG A 172 -19.60 11.43 -13.81
CA ARG A 172 -20.67 12.04 -14.63
C ARG A 172 -20.19 13.29 -15.37
N ASP A 173 -19.30 14.07 -14.76
CA ASP A 173 -18.75 15.30 -15.34
C ASP A 173 -17.26 15.45 -14.97
N PRO A 174 -16.35 15.46 -15.97
CA PRO A 174 -14.91 15.63 -15.72
C PRO A 174 -14.52 17.03 -15.21
N GLN A 175 -15.44 18.01 -15.20
CA GLN A 175 -15.20 19.33 -14.61
C GLN A 175 -15.61 19.41 -13.13
N THR A 176 -16.21 18.36 -12.58
CA THR A 176 -16.63 18.31 -11.19
C THR A 176 -15.92 17.20 -10.42
N VAL A 177 -15.87 17.37 -9.11
CA VAL A 177 -15.32 16.43 -8.16
C VAL A 177 -16.36 16.12 -7.09
N ASP A 178 -16.34 14.87 -6.63
CA ASP A 178 -17.13 14.42 -5.50
C ASP A 178 -16.20 14.48 -4.28
N VAL A 179 -16.57 15.28 -3.28
CA VAL A 179 -15.79 15.50 -2.06
C VAL A 179 -16.43 14.73 -0.91
N GLU A 180 -15.74 13.72 -0.42
CA GLU A 180 -16.11 12.95 0.76
C GLU A 180 -15.26 13.42 1.96
N VAL A 181 -15.93 13.78 3.05
CA VAL A 181 -15.30 14.12 4.32
C VAL A 181 -15.66 13.04 5.33
N GLU A 182 -14.66 12.31 5.80
CA GLU A 182 -14.81 11.34 6.89
C GLU A 182 -14.34 11.98 8.20
N VAL A 183 -15.19 11.91 9.22
CA VAL A 183 -14.94 12.45 10.56
C VAL A 183 -14.98 11.30 11.56
N GLU A 184 -13.88 11.10 12.25
CA GLU A 184 -13.72 10.08 13.28
C GLU A 184 -13.43 10.74 14.62
N VAL A 185 -14.20 10.35 15.64
CA VAL A 185 -14.09 10.85 17.03
C VAL A 185 -13.91 9.65 17.95
N PRO A 186 -12.67 9.19 18.23
CA PRO A 186 -12.42 7.94 18.94
C PRO A 186 -13.07 7.84 20.33
N SER A 187 -13.22 8.93 21.08
CA SER A 187 -13.91 8.97 22.38
C SER A 187 -15.39 8.60 22.33
N ARG A 188 -16.04 8.68 21.15
CA ARG A 188 -17.46 8.30 20.98
C ARG A 188 -17.68 6.79 20.79
N GLY A 189 -16.70 5.98 21.18
CA GLY A 189 -16.73 4.52 21.01
C GLY A 189 -16.38 4.06 19.60
N GLY A 190 -15.89 4.97 18.77
CA GLY A 190 -15.49 4.71 17.39
C GLY A 190 -16.65 4.31 16.48
N TRP A 191 -16.29 3.76 15.33
CA TRP A 191 -17.24 3.20 14.37
C TRP A 191 -18.20 2.19 15.03
N PRO A 192 -19.52 2.23 14.78
CA PRO A 192 -20.28 3.08 13.86
C PRO A 192 -21.13 4.17 14.56
N ASN A 193 -20.63 4.82 15.61
CA ASN A 193 -21.37 5.85 16.36
C ASN A 193 -20.91 7.28 16.01
N LEU A 194 -20.67 7.54 14.72
CA LEU A 194 -20.02 8.76 14.24
C LEU A 194 -20.99 9.75 13.55
N ALA A 195 -22.30 9.51 13.66
CA ALA A 195 -23.32 10.40 13.11
C ALA A 195 -23.44 11.72 13.89
N GLY A 196 -23.86 12.77 13.17
CA GLY A 196 -24.26 14.04 13.77
C GLY A 196 -23.23 15.17 13.75
N SER A 197 -22.03 14.93 13.20
CA SER A 197 -21.09 16.02 12.96
C SER A 197 -21.53 16.81 11.74
N ILE A 198 -21.45 18.13 11.82
CA ILE A 198 -21.83 19.01 10.72
C ILE A 198 -20.59 19.35 9.91
N VAL A 199 -20.63 19.07 8.61
CA VAL A 199 -19.59 19.44 7.65
C VAL A 199 -20.16 20.50 6.71
N ALA A 200 -19.47 21.63 6.58
CA ALA A 200 -19.84 22.68 5.64
C ALA A 200 -18.70 22.94 4.65
N LEU A 201 -19.03 23.05 3.36
CA LEU A 201 -18.11 23.42 2.29
C LEU A 201 -18.39 24.84 1.86
N SER A 202 -17.34 25.65 1.78
CA SER A 202 -17.42 27.05 1.36
C SER A 202 -16.16 27.44 0.58
N VAL A 203 -16.25 28.46 -0.27
CA VAL A 203 -15.11 29.09 -0.94
C VAL A 203 -15.28 30.59 -0.78
N GLU A 204 -14.33 31.24 -0.13
CA GLU A 204 -14.41 32.65 0.23
C GLU A 204 -15.69 32.99 1.02
N GLU A 205 -16.70 33.59 0.37
CA GLU A 205 -18.01 33.94 0.95
C GLU A 205 -19.17 33.08 0.41
N ASN A 206 -18.90 32.16 -0.53
CA ASN A 206 -19.92 31.31 -1.14
C ASN A 206 -19.97 29.94 -0.44
N GLU A 207 -21.12 29.62 0.16
CA GLU A 207 -21.39 28.31 0.77
C GLU A 207 -21.91 27.33 -0.30
N PHE A 208 -21.22 26.20 -0.47
CA PHE A 208 -21.62 25.13 -1.40
C PHE A 208 -22.67 24.22 -0.80
N GLY A 209 -22.67 24.09 0.53
CA GLY A 209 -23.66 23.32 1.26
C GLY A 209 -23.13 22.86 2.61
N GLN A 210 -24.06 22.29 3.37
CA GLN A 210 -23.83 21.72 4.68
C GLN A 210 -24.47 20.33 4.71
N GLU A 211 -23.70 19.33 5.14
CA GLU A 211 -24.14 17.94 5.28
C GLU A 211 -23.85 17.45 6.70
N GLU A 212 -24.69 16.54 7.17
CA GLU A 212 -24.52 15.86 8.45
C GLU A 212 -23.83 14.51 8.22
N THR A 213 -22.85 14.16 9.06
CA THR A 213 -22.18 12.87 8.95
C THR A 213 -23.14 11.72 9.23
N ASP A 214 -23.05 10.67 8.41
CA ASP A 214 -23.80 9.43 8.61
C ASP A 214 -23.27 8.60 9.80
N ALA A 215 -23.84 7.41 10.04
CA ALA A 215 -23.38 6.50 11.10
C ALA A 215 -21.88 6.14 11.01
N PHE A 216 -21.28 6.26 9.83
CA PHE A 216 -19.88 5.97 9.58
C PHE A 216 -18.98 7.21 9.63
N GLY A 217 -19.55 8.39 9.93
CA GLY A 217 -18.81 9.64 10.00
C GLY A 217 -18.62 10.30 8.64
N LYS A 218 -19.35 9.91 7.60
CA LYS A 218 -19.16 10.38 6.23
C LYS A 218 -20.14 11.49 5.86
N ALA A 219 -19.64 12.55 5.23
CA ALA A 219 -20.41 13.58 4.56
C ALA A 219 -19.95 13.68 3.10
N LEU A 220 -20.88 13.60 2.14
CA LEU A 220 -20.59 13.57 0.70
C LEU A 220 -21.16 14.79 0.01
N PHE A 221 -20.31 15.49 -0.75
CA PHE A 221 -20.67 16.63 -1.58
C PHE A 221 -20.40 16.29 -3.04
N GLU A 222 -21.46 15.99 -3.79
CA GLU A 222 -21.36 15.67 -5.21
C GLU A 222 -21.32 16.93 -6.08
N GLY A 223 -20.57 16.88 -7.18
CA GLY A 223 -20.62 17.92 -8.22
C GLY A 223 -19.94 19.25 -7.86
N VAL A 224 -18.96 19.25 -6.96
CA VAL A 224 -18.18 20.44 -6.64
C VAL A 224 -17.29 20.80 -7.84
N PRO A 225 -17.28 22.05 -8.33
CA PRO A 225 -16.42 22.42 -9.46
C PRO A 225 -14.93 22.22 -9.14
N ALA A 226 -14.17 21.60 -10.05
CA ALA A 226 -12.76 21.29 -9.80
C ALA A 226 -11.88 22.55 -9.69
N ASP A 227 -12.30 23.66 -10.32
CA ASP A 227 -11.63 24.96 -10.31
C ASP A 227 -11.72 25.70 -8.97
N VAL A 228 -12.68 25.32 -8.11
CA VAL A 228 -12.84 25.92 -6.77
C VAL A 228 -12.10 25.17 -5.67
N LEU A 229 -11.55 23.98 -5.98
CA LEU A 229 -10.70 23.23 -5.04
C LEU A 229 -9.54 24.08 -4.47
N PRO A 230 -8.80 24.87 -5.27
CA PRO A 230 -7.79 25.79 -4.76
C PRO A 230 -8.48 27.00 -4.12
N GLY A 231 -8.89 26.86 -2.86
CA GLY A 231 -9.65 27.85 -2.12
C GLY A 231 -10.78 27.27 -1.28
N LEU A 232 -11.06 25.97 -1.44
CA LEU A 232 -12.07 25.26 -0.66
C LEU A 232 -11.76 25.32 0.84
N MET A 233 -12.76 25.73 1.62
CA MET A 233 -12.76 25.75 3.06
C MET A 233 -13.79 24.73 3.58
N ILE A 234 -13.30 23.74 4.31
CA ILE A 234 -14.13 22.72 4.97
C ILE A 234 -14.18 23.05 6.44
N THR A 235 -15.39 23.25 6.96
CA THR A 235 -15.62 23.48 8.39
C THR A 235 -16.32 22.26 8.97
N VAL A 236 -15.65 21.58 9.90
CA VAL A 236 -16.21 20.46 10.65
C VAL A 236 -16.57 20.95 12.05
N THR A 237 -17.86 20.90 12.36
CA THR A 237 -18.39 21.15 13.70
C THR A 237 -18.71 19.80 14.33
N PRO A 238 -17.85 19.27 15.21
CA PRO A 238 -18.13 18.01 15.89
C PRO A 238 -19.35 18.21 16.80
N ILE A 239 -20.18 17.17 16.90
CA ILE A 239 -21.25 17.14 17.88
C ILE A 239 -20.64 16.95 19.29
N SER A 240 -20.73 17.99 20.12
CA SER A 240 -20.25 17.96 21.51
C SER A 240 -20.85 16.77 22.25
N SER A 241 -20.00 16.03 22.97
CA SER A 241 -20.41 14.96 23.88
C SER A 241 -20.95 15.51 25.21
N ASP A 242 -21.88 16.46 25.14
CA ASP A 242 -22.67 16.90 26.31
C ASP A 242 -24.12 16.51 26.05
N GLY A 243 -24.49 15.32 26.52
CA GLY A 243 -25.82 14.72 26.46
C GLY A 243 -25.80 13.28 26.95
#